data_AF-A0A2V6WLD0-F1
#
_entry.id   AF-A0A2V6WLD0-F1
#
_cell.length_a   1.000
_cell.length_b   1.000
_cell.length_c   1.000
_cell.angle_alpha   90.00
_cell.angle_beta   90.00
_cell.angle_gamma   90.00
#
_symmetry.space_group_name_H-M   'P 1'
#
loop_
_entity.id
_entity.type
_entity.pdbx_description
1 polymer ?
#
loop_
_entity_poly.entity_id
_entity_poly.type
_entity_poly.pdbx_seq_one_letter_code
_entity_poly.pdbx_strand_id
1 'polypeptide(L)'
;MPLPSPRLSLHNCLGGWMPAAVRLPLDGAFPGETTLTAVALGDIAWAALPGEPATALGLRIKSQARRTFRHAFVAGVSNDYVGYLVTAADHGRPSYVTCGSVYDARTGDDLTERAVELLRELHAAGRGR
;
A
#
# COMPACT_ATOMS: atom_id res chain seq x y z
N MET A 1 -6.97 -5.45 8.22
CA MET A 1 -7.08 -3.98 8.38
C MET A 1 -8.26 -3.51 7.54
N PRO A 2 -9.23 -2.79 8.13
CA PRO A 2 -10.35 -2.25 7.38
C PRO A 2 -9.89 -1.23 6.34
N LEU A 3 -10.58 -1.18 5.20
CA LEU A 3 -10.34 -0.24 4.12
C LEU A 3 -11.56 0.68 3.93
N PRO A 4 -11.36 1.92 3.44
CA PRO A 4 -12.48 2.78 3.08
C PRO A 4 -13.25 2.22 1.88
N SER A 5 -14.46 2.73 1.61
CA SER A 5 -15.23 2.33 0.43
C SER A 5 -14.48 2.66 -0.87
N PRO A 6 -14.28 1.69 -1.77
CA PRO A 6 -13.54 1.88 -3.01
C PRO A 6 -14.34 2.73 -4.00
N ARG A 7 -13.69 3.73 -4.60
CA ARG A 7 -14.24 4.65 -5.59
C ARG A 7 -13.24 4.94 -6.70
N LEU A 8 -13.62 4.70 -7.96
CA LEU A 8 -12.83 5.06 -9.13
C LEU A 8 -12.90 6.57 -9.41
N SER A 9 -11.76 7.23 -9.57
CA SER A 9 -11.68 8.64 -9.96
C SER A 9 -11.78 8.79 -11.48
N LEU A 10 -12.91 9.31 -12.00
CA LEU A 10 -13.02 9.58 -13.44
C LEU A 10 -12.10 10.71 -13.90
N HIS A 11 -11.77 11.64 -13.01
CA HIS A 11 -10.73 12.64 -13.26
C HIS A 11 -9.39 11.96 -13.58
N ASN A 12 -8.96 10.99 -12.77
CA ASN A 12 -7.68 10.30 -13.00
C ASN A 12 -7.72 9.43 -14.26
N CYS A 13 -8.82 8.69 -14.46
CA CYS A 13 -8.95 7.75 -15.58
C CYS A 13 -9.11 8.41 -16.96
N LEU A 14 -9.60 9.66 -17.00
CA LEU A 14 -9.82 10.40 -18.24
C LEU A 14 -8.82 11.56 -18.40
N GLY A 15 -7.61 11.39 -17.86
CA GLY A 15 -6.51 12.34 -18.07
C GLY A 15 -6.77 13.76 -17.54
N GLY A 16 -7.64 13.90 -16.53
CA GLY A 16 -7.98 15.16 -15.89
C GLY A 16 -9.17 15.90 -16.50
N TRP A 17 -9.79 15.38 -17.58
CA TRP A 17 -10.90 16.06 -18.27
C TRP A 17 -12.17 16.20 -17.41
N MET A 18 -12.45 15.22 -16.55
CA MET A 18 -13.60 15.26 -15.64
C MET A 18 -13.27 15.96 -14.31
N PRO A 19 -14.23 16.59 -13.62
CA PRO A 19 -13.98 17.17 -12.29
C PRO A 19 -13.56 16.11 -11.25
N ALA A 20 -12.65 16.46 -10.33
CA ALA A 20 -12.13 15.56 -9.28
C ALA A 20 -13.21 15.01 -8.32
N ALA A 21 -14.37 15.68 -8.25
CA ALA A 21 -15.51 15.23 -7.45
C ALA A 21 -16.25 14.04 -8.08
N VAL A 22 -16.11 13.80 -9.39
CA VAL A 22 -16.83 12.72 -10.06
C VAL A 22 -16.10 11.40 -9.83
N ARG A 23 -16.72 10.53 -9.03
CA ARG A 23 -16.19 9.22 -8.67
C ARG A 23 -17.27 8.14 -8.81
N LEU A 24 -16.89 6.97 -9.30
CA LEU A 24 -17.79 5.82 -9.41
C LEU A 24 -17.57 4.87 -8.24
N PRO A 25 -18.63 4.47 -7.50
CA PRO A 25 -18.50 3.48 -6.45
C PRO A 25 -18.11 2.11 -7.04
N LEU A 26 -17.22 1.40 -6.35
CA LEU A 26 -16.76 0.06 -6.71
C LEU A 26 -17.01 -0.95 -5.57
N ASP A 27 -17.95 -0.64 -4.68
CA ASP A 27 -18.32 -1.53 -3.58
C ASP A 27 -18.73 -2.91 -4.12
N GLY A 28 -18.18 -3.97 -3.53
CA GLY A 28 -18.38 -5.36 -3.99
C GLY A 28 -17.44 -5.83 -5.10
N ALA A 29 -16.78 -4.93 -5.83
CA ALA A 29 -15.72 -5.29 -6.78
C ALA A 29 -14.32 -5.35 -6.12
N PHE A 30 -14.15 -4.63 -5.01
CA PHE A 30 -12.92 -4.59 -4.22
C PHE A 30 -13.23 -4.90 -2.74
N PRO A 31 -12.28 -5.47 -1.98
CA PRO A 31 -12.52 -5.90 -0.60
C PRO A 31 -12.64 -4.70 0.37
N GLY A 32 -13.45 -4.85 1.42
CA GLY A 32 -13.59 -3.86 2.50
C GLY A 32 -12.55 -3.97 3.61
N GLU A 33 -11.72 -5.01 3.57
CA GLU A 33 -10.62 -5.23 4.49
C GLU A 33 -9.48 -5.95 3.78
N THR A 34 -8.27 -5.89 4.35
CA THR A 34 -7.11 -6.54 3.75
C THR A 34 -6.07 -6.99 4.78
N THR A 35 -5.17 -7.88 4.36
CA THR A 35 -4.14 -8.49 5.19
C THR A 35 -2.73 -8.07 4.77
N LEU A 36 -1.96 -7.53 5.73
CA LEU A 36 -0.53 -7.32 5.60
C LEU A 36 0.21 -8.37 6.43
N THR A 37 1.34 -8.84 5.93
CA THR A 37 2.19 -9.80 6.63
C THR A 37 3.63 -9.33 6.60
N ALA A 38 4.30 -9.37 7.76
CA ALA A 38 5.75 -9.24 7.82
C ALA A 38 6.36 -10.60 8.13
N VAL A 39 7.45 -10.93 7.46
CA VAL A 39 8.20 -12.17 7.68
C VAL A 39 9.68 -11.83 7.82
N ALA A 40 10.36 -12.57 8.70
CA ALA A 40 11.78 -12.45 8.92
C ALA A 40 12.40 -13.85 8.98
N LEU A 41 13.60 -13.97 8.41
CA LEU A 41 14.42 -15.16 8.43
C LEU A 41 15.88 -14.72 8.63
N GLY A 42 16.37 -14.86 9.86
CA GLY A 42 17.65 -14.27 10.26
C GLY A 42 17.65 -12.75 10.04
N ASP A 43 18.68 -12.23 9.37
CA ASP A 43 18.83 -10.79 9.07
C ASP A 43 18.08 -10.33 7.81
N ILE A 44 17.21 -11.18 7.26
CA ILE A 44 16.39 -10.88 6.08
C ILE A 44 14.94 -10.68 6.54
N ALA A 45 14.28 -9.63 6.05
CA ALA A 45 12.86 -9.45 6.26
C ALA A 45 12.13 -8.92 5.01
N TRP A 46 10.82 -9.13 4.96
CA TRP A 46 9.98 -8.53 3.93
C TRP A 46 8.58 -8.23 4.45
N ALA A 47 7.97 -7.21 3.87
CA ALA A 47 6.54 -6.95 4.02
C ALA A 47 5.81 -7.40 2.76
N ALA A 48 4.78 -8.22 2.95
CA ALA A 48 3.79 -8.59 1.95
C ALA A 48 2.65 -7.56 1.98
N LEU A 49 2.42 -6.90 0.85
CA LEU A 49 1.39 -5.89 0.67
C LEU A 49 0.30 -6.36 -0.31
N PRO A 50 -0.96 -5.99 -0.04
CA PRO A 50 -2.11 -6.45 -0.79
C PRO A 50 -2.40 -5.60 -2.04
N GLY A 51 -1.44 -5.48 -2.95
CA GLY A 51 -1.63 -4.68 -4.17
C GLY A 51 -0.31 -4.28 -4.81
N GLU A 52 -0.35 -3.25 -5.64
CA GLU A 52 0.81 -2.78 -6.42
C GLU A 52 1.35 -1.47 -5.86
N PRO A 53 2.36 -1.51 -4.95
CA PRO A 53 2.91 -0.29 -4.36
C PRO A 53 3.78 0.49 -5.32
N ALA A 54 3.52 1.79 -5.40
CA ALA A 54 4.41 2.75 -6.04
C ALA A 54 5.82 2.66 -5.45
N THR A 55 6.83 2.95 -6.28
CA THR A 55 8.24 2.87 -5.90
C THR A 55 8.56 3.66 -4.63
N ALA A 56 7.98 4.86 -4.48
CA ALA A 56 8.20 5.70 -3.30
C ALA A 56 7.77 5.01 -1.99
N LEU A 57 6.61 4.35 -1.99
CA LEU A 57 6.12 3.60 -0.83
C LEU A 57 7.05 2.41 -0.53
N GLY A 58 7.41 1.62 -1.54
CA GLY A 58 8.30 0.47 -1.37
C GLY A 58 9.71 0.87 -0.88
N LEU A 59 10.24 1.99 -1.37
CA LEU A 59 11.51 2.56 -0.88
C LEU A 59 11.38 3.01 0.58
N ARG A 60 10.25 3.62 0.97
CA ARG A 60 9.99 4.01 2.36
C ARG A 60 10.03 2.80 3.29
N ILE A 61 9.33 1.71 2.94
CA ILE A 61 9.35 0.45 3.72
C ILE A 61 10.78 -0.07 3.86
N LYS A 62 11.47 -0.24 2.72
CA LYS A 62 12.84 -0.77 2.71
C LYS A 62 13.81 0.09 3.51
N SER A 63 13.68 1.42 3.44
CA SER A 63 14.54 2.34 4.18
C SER A 63 14.37 2.18 5.69
N GLN A 64 13.13 2.05 6.18
CA GLN A 64 12.84 1.85 7.59
C GLN A 64 13.27 0.46 8.07
N ALA A 65 12.98 -0.58 7.28
CA ALA A 65 13.33 -1.96 7.62
C ALA A 65 14.85 -2.18 7.73
N ARG A 66 15.64 -1.54 6.86
CA ARG A 66 17.11 -1.67 6.83
C ARG A 66 17.83 -1.07 8.03
N ARG A 67 17.12 -0.33 8.89
CA ARG A 67 17.65 0.11 10.19
C ARG A 67 17.80 -1.04 11.19
N THR A 68 17.26 -2.21 10.84
CA THR A 68 17.06 -3.32 11.75
C THR A 68 17.42 -4.66 11.11
N PHE A 69 17.09 -4.85 9.84
CA PHE A 69 17.44 -6.05 9.06
C PHE A 69 18.49 -5.71 8.00
N ARG A 70 19.47 -6.60 7.77
CA ARG A 70 20.51 -6.39 6.74
C ARG A 70 19.91 -6.33 5.34
N HIS A 71 18.91 -7.17 5.07
CA HIS A 71 18.19 -7.19 3.80
C HIS A 71 16.69 -7.02 4.00
N ALA A 72 16.08 -6.15 3.19
CA ALA A 72 14.66 -5.87 3.25
C ALA A 72 14.03 -5.86 1.86
N PHE A 73 12.91 -6.56 1.70
CA PHE A 73 12.12 -6.63 0.48
C PHE A 73 10.68 -6.17 0.69
N VAL A 74 10.01 -5.92 -0.43
CA VAL A 74 8.56 -5.67 -0.47
C VAL A 74 8.01 -6.64 -1.48
N ALA A 75 7.06 -7.48 -1.05
CA ALA A 75 6.31 -8.37 -1.92
C ALA A 75 4.94 -7.73 -2.15
N GLY A 76 4.71 -7.20 -3.36
CA GLY A 76 3.37 -6.74 -3.75
C GLY A 76 2.46 -7.93 -4.07
N VAL A 77 1.19 -7.64 -4.32
CA VAL A 77 0.16 -8.62 -4.78
C VAL A 77 0.18 -9.88 -3.91
N SER A 78 0.23 -9.68 -2.59
CA SER A 78 0.32 -10.75 -1.61
C SER A 78 -0.87 -10.72 -0.67
N ASN A 79 -1.38 -11.89 -0.30
CA ASN A 79 -2.62 -12.13 0.46
C ASN A 79 -3.90 -11.73 -0.30
N ASP A 80 -3.99 -10.47 -0.73
CA ASP A 80 -5.15 -9.90 -1.43
C ASP A 80 -4.71 -9.01 -2.61
N TYR A 81 -5.69 -8.44 -3.31
CA TYR A 81 -5.48 -7.40 -4.32
C TYR A 81 -6.42 -6.21 -4.12
N VAL A 82 -5.85 -5.05 -3.81
CA VAL A 82 -6.60 -3.80 -3.56
C VAL A 82 -6.26 -2.70 -4.59
N GLY A 83 -5.72 -3.11 -5.74
CA GLY A 83 -5.31 -2.20 -6.82
C GLY A 83 -3.96 -1.53 -6.57
N TYR A 84 -3.78 -0.35 -7.16
CA TYR A 84 -2.55 0.43 -7.06
C TYR A 84 -2.50 1.23 -5.76
N LEU A 85 -1.36 1.16 -5.07
CA LEU A 85 -1.08 1.93 -3.87
C LEU A 85 -0.12 3.06 -4.22
N VAL A 86 -0.60 4.30 -4.10
CA VAL A 86 0.18 5.52 -4.40
C VAL A 86 0.36 6.36 -3.14
N THR A 87 1.26 7.32 -3.21
CA THR A 87 1.38 8.34 -2.16
C THR A 87 0.18 9.28 -2.22
N ALA A 88 -0.21 9.85 -1.09
CA ALA A 88 -1.25 10.87 -1.02
C ALA A 88 -0.93 12.10 -1.88
N ALA A 89 0.37 12.42 -2.02
CA ALA A 89 0.84 13.51 -2.86
C ALA A 89 0.64 13.25 -4.37
N ASP A 90 0.68 11.97 -4.78
CA ASP A 90 0.51 11.58 -6.18
C ASP A 90 -0.93 11.19 -6.53
N HIS A 91 -1.78 10.86 -5.55
CA HIS A 91 -3.14 10.31 -5.77
C HIS A 91 -4.02 11.14 -6.73
N GLY A 92 -3.93 12.47 -6.65
CA GLY A 92 -4.70 13.38 -7.49
C GLY A 92 -4.12 13.64 -8.89
N ARG A 93 -2.95 13.06 -9.23
CA ARG A 93 -2.29 13.29 -10.53
C ARG A 93 -2.80 12.27 -11.54
N PRO A 94 -3.48 12.65 -12.64
CA PRO A 94 -4.00 11.68 -13.60
C PRO A 94 -2.92 10.80 -14.22
N SER A 95 -3.09 9.49 -14.13
CA SER A 95 -2.24 8.47 -14.71
C SER A 95 -2.96 7.12 -14.69
N TYR A 96 -2.42 6.13 -15.41
CA TYR A 96 -2.91 4.75 -15.31
C TYR A 96 -2.90 4.22 -13.86
N VAL A 97 -1.81 4.48 -13.12
CA VAL A 97 -1.60 4.00 -11.75
C VAL A 97 -2.59 4.65 -10.78
N THR A 98 -2.79 5.96 -10.88
CA THR A 98 -3.74 6.70 -10.02
C THR A 98 -5.19 6.55 -10.45
N CYS A 99 -5.46 6.14 -11.70
CA CYS A 99 -6.77 5.64 -12.11
C CYS A 99 -7.10 4.32 -11.40
N GLY A 100 -6.14 3.39 -11.33
CA GLY A 100 -6.29 2.11 -10.62
C GLY A 100 -6.11 2.19 -9.10
N SER A 101 -5.93 3.39 -8.52
CA SER A 101 -5.88 3.61 -7.08
C SER A 101 -7.27 3.98 -6.57
N VAL A 102 -8.04 2.95 -6.20
CA VAL A 102 -9.48 3.07 -5.97
C VAL A 102 -9.85 3.40 -4.53
N TYR A 103 -8.90 3.42 -3.60
CA TYR A 103 -9.15 3.82 -2.22
C TYR A 103 -8.74 5.29 -1.99
N ASP A 104 -9.00 5.80 -0.79
CA ASP A 104 -8.71 7.19 -0.45
C ASP A 104 -7.21 7.52 -0.58
N ALA A 105 -6.91 8.81 -0.75
CA ALA A 105 -5.57 9.29 -1.06
C ALA A 105 -4.49 8.80 -0.08
N ARG A 106 -4.84 8.58 1.19
CA ARG A 106 -3.92 8.12 2.22
C ARG A 106 -3.73 6.60 2.29
N THR A 107 -4.54 5.80 1.61
CA THR A 107 -4.52 4.33 1.80
C THR A 107 -3.15 3.71 1.52
N GLY A 108 -2.43 4.15 0.48
CA GLY A 108 -1.08 3.67 0.22
C GLY A 108 -0.07 4.06 1.30
N ASP A 109 -0.22 5.28 1.87
CA ASP A 109 0.62 5.74 2.97
C ASP A 109 0.35 4.99 4.27
N ASP A 110 -0.92 4.81 4.62
CA ASP A 110 -1.34 4.15 5.86
C ASP A 110 -0.96 2.66 5.85
N LEU A 111 -1.12 1.96 4.72
CA LEU A 111 -0.64 0.57 4.55
C LEU A 111 0.89 0.48 4.66
N THR A 112 1.60 1.49 4.18
CA THR A 112 3.06 1.56 4.28
C THR A 112 3.52 1.76 5.72
N GLU A 113 2.84 2.63 6.47
CA GLU A 113 3.11 2.84 7.90
C GLU A 113 2.86 1.54 8.68
N ARG A 114 1.72 0.87 8.44
CA ARG A 114 1.41 -0.41 9.07
C ARG A 114 2.42 -1.51 8.73
N ALA A 115 2.88 -1.59 7.49
CA ALA A 115 3.91 -2.55 7.09
C ALA A 115 5.24 -2.32 7.83
N VAL A 116 5.62 -1.06 8.04
CA VAL A 116 6.83 -0.70 8.79
C VAL A 116 6.68 -1.06 10.28
N GLU A 117 5.51 -0.82 10.88
CA GLU A 117 5.21 -1.21 12.25
C GLU A 117 5.32 -2.73 12.44
N LEU A 118 4.70 -3.52 11.56
CA LEU A 118 4.78 -4.99 11.59
C LEU A 118 6.23 -5.50 11.57
N LEU A 119 7.09 -4.88 10.75
CA LEU A 119 8.51 -5.25 10.70
C LEU A 119 9.26 -4.90 12.00
N ARG A 120 8.90 -3.79 12.66
CA ARG A 120 9.48 -3.41 13.96
C ARG A 120 9.00 -4.33 15.07
N GLU A 121 7.71 -4.64 15.11
CA GLU A 121 7.10 -5.60 16.03
C GLU A 121 7.78 -6.98 15.90
N LEU A 122 7.95 -7.45 14.66
CA LEU A 122 8.59 -8.73 14.37
C LEU A 122 10.04 -8.80 14.85
N HIS A 123 10.81 -7.72 14.64
CA HIS A 123 12.17 -7.66 15.17
C HIS A 123 12.23 -7.62 16.70
N ALA A 124 11.33 -6.87 17.34
CA ALA A 124 11.26 -6.80 18.80
C ALA A 124 10.94 -8.17 19.40
N ALA A 125 9.98 -8.91 18.80
CA ALA A 125 9.63 -10.27 19.21
C ALA A 125 10.80 -11.27 19.01
N GLY A 126 11.59 -11.09 17.94
CA GLY A 126 12.78 -11.91 17.67
C GLY A 126 13.92 -11.71 18.67
N ARG A 127 14.06 -10.52 19.28
CA ARG A 127 15.10 -10.23 20.30
C ARG A 127 14.79 -10.78 21.69
N GLY A 128 13.54 -11.20 21.94
CA GLY A 128 13.14 -11.80 23.21
C GLY A 128 13.26 -13.33 23.26
N ARG A 129 13.80 -13.94 22.20
CA ARG A 129 14.07 -15.39 22.09
C ARG A 129 15.56 -15.62 22.03
#